data_AF-A0A1B8YKX6-F1
#
_entry.id   AF-A0A1B8YKX6-F1
#
_cell.length_a   1.000
_cell.length_b   1.000
_cell.length_c   1.000
_cell.angle_alpha   90.00
_cell.angle_beta   90.00
_cell.angle_gamma   90.00
#
_symmetry.space_group_name_H-M   'P 1'
#
loop_
_entity.id
_entity.type
_entity.pdbx_description
1 polymer ?
#
loop_
_entity_poly.entity_id
_entity_poly.type
_entity_poly.pdbx_seq_one_letter_code
_entity_poly.pdbx_strand_id
1 'polypeptide(L)'
;MTFRSKTHKGEGYNELRFEDAKGSEELALHAQRDMNTVVLNNRETRVMNNHTESIGHNQMLSVRNDRHKEVTGNEVSAITGLRQITVEKDSLLNVKNNIQIHSQAGGIEIATAGGSITIDNAGNISIQGANITINGKQVNVN
;
A
#
# COMPACT_ATOMS: atom_id res chain seq x y z
N MET A 1 12.54 15.81 31.08
CA MET A 1 13.96 16.15 30.80
C MET A 1 14.14 16.42 29.31
N THR A 2 14.98 17.38 28.91
CA THR A 2 15.18 17.73 27.49
C THR A 2 16.67 17.84 27.15
N PHE A 3 17.09 17.16 26.09
CA PHE A 3 18.38 17.37 25.43
C PHE A 3 18.13 18.05 24.09
N ARG A 4 18.50 19.33 23.99
CA ARG A 4 18.25 20.16 22.80
C ARG A 4 19.53 20.85 22.33
N SER A 5 19.83 20.74 21.04
CA SER A 5 20.93 21.48 20.39
C SER A 5 20.44 22.83 19.84
N LYS A 6 21.35 23.72 19.45
CA LYS A 6 21.05 24.85 18.56
C LYS A 6 21.77 24.65 17.24
N THR A 7 21.10 24.88 16.11
CA THR A 7 21.76 24.85 14.80
C THR A 7 22.95 25.81 14.80
N HIS A 8 24.13 25.31 14.40
CA HIS A 8 25.32 26.15 14.35
C HIS A 8 25.22 27.13 13.18
N LYS A 9 25.35 28.44 13.45
CA LYS A 9 25.24 29.53 12.46
C LYS A 9 23.94 29.48 11.63
N GLY A 10 22.84 29.07 12.26
CA GLY A 10 21.53 29.04 11.64
C GLY A 10 20.42 28.88 12.67
N GLU A 11 19.19 28.83 12.17
CA GLU A 11 17.99 28.62 12.98
C GLU A 11 17.67 27.12 13.11
N GLY A 12 16.94 26.77 14.17
CA GLY A 12 16.49 25.39 14.40
C GLY A 12 17.24 24.62 15.49
N TYR A 13 16.83 23.37 15.71
CA TYR A 13 17.35 22.50 16.77
C TYR A 13 17.11 21.02 16.47
N ASN A 14 17.88 20.13 17.09
CA ASN A 14 17.49 18.73 17.29
C ASN A 14 17.08 18.56 18.75
N GLU A 15 16.14 17.67 19.02
CA GLU A 15 15.63 17.45 20.38
C GLU A 15 15.35 15.96 20.65
N LEU A 16 15.72 15.53 21.85
CA LEU A 16 15.19 14.37 22.54
C LEU A 16 14.58 14.82 23.86
N ARG A 17 13.28 14.62 24.03
CA ARG A 17 12.52 15.07 25.21
C ARG A 17 11.75 13.91 25.84
N PHE A 18 11.83 13.85 27.17
CA PHE A 18 11.07 12.95 28.03
C PHE A 18 10.10 13.79 28.88
N GLU A 19 8.81 13.50 28.79
CA GLU A 19 7.76 13.95 29.70
C GLU A 19 7.32 12.74 30.54
N ASP A 20 7.32 12.88 31.86
CA ASP A 20 7.06 11.80 32.82
C ASP A 20 5.90 12.16 33.76
N ALA A 21 5.17 13.24 33.47
CA ALA A 21 3.93 13.56 34.17
C ALA A 21 2.90 12.44 33.96
N LYS A 22 2.41 11.89 35.08
CA LYS A 22 1.46 10.77 35.09
C LYS A 22 0.24 11.06 34.21
N GLY A 23 0.00 10.21 33.22
CA GLY A 23 -1.13 10.33 32.29
C GLY A 23 -0.88 11.26 31.09
N SER A 24 0.34 11.77 30.93
CA SER A 24 0.77 12.58 29.79
C SER A 24 2.22 12.26 29.39
N GLU A 25 2.65 11.04 29.69
CA GLU A 25 4.01 10.58 29.40
C GLU A 25 4.29 10.61 27.89
N GLU A 26 5.43 11.15 27.50
CA GLU A 26 5.81 11.31 26.09
C GLU A 26 7.32 11.17 25.91
N LEU A 27 7.70 10.46 24.85
CA LEU A 27 9.03 10.54 24.26
C LEU A 27 8.92 11.27 22.91
N ALA A 28 9.49 12.47 22.82
CA ALA A 28 9.54 13.23 21.58
C ALA A 28 10.96 13.24 21.00
N LEU A 29 11.06 12.97 19.70
CA LEU A 29 12.30 13.03 18.94
C LEU A 29 12.10 13.95 17.73
N HIS A 30 12.96 14.96 17.60
CA HIS A 30 12.92 15.91 16.50
C HIS A 30 14.29 16.00 15.82
N ALA A 31 14.31 15.81 14.51
CA ALA A 31 15.48 16.03 13.66
C ALA A 31 15.23 17.25 12.76
N GLN A 32 16.15 18.21 12.77
CA GLN A 32 15.99 19.48 12.05
C GLN A 32 16.01 19.30 10.52
N ARG A 33 16.72 18.28 10.02
CA ARG A 33 16.93 18.07 8.58
C ARG A 33 16.83 16.60 8.20
N ASP A 34 17.87 15.82 8.53
CA ASP A 34 17.96 14.42 8.16
C ASP A 34 17.93 13.55 9.42
N MET A 35 17.16 12.47 9.39
CA MET A 35 17.22 11.40 10.38
C MET A 35 17.61 10.10 9.68
N ASN A 36 18.82 9.61 9.96
CA ASN A 36 19.28 8.31 9.47
C ASN A 36 19.21 7.31 10.62
N THR A 37 18.58 6.16 10.39
CA THR A 37 18.59 5.04 11.35
C THR A 37 19.12 3.79 10.66
N VAL A 38 20.25 3.29 11.15
CA VAL A 38 20.85 2.02 10.70
C VAL A 38 20.79 1.04 11.85
N VAL A 39 20.18 -0.12 11.64
CA VAL A 39 20.12 -1.21 12.61
C VAL A 39 20.77 -2.43 11.98
N LEU A 40 21.86 -2.91 12.57
CA LEU A 40 22.70 -3.96 11.97
C LEU A 40 22.12 -5.38 12.13
N ASN A 41 21.13 -5.55 13.00
CA ASN A 41 20.52 -6.85 13.27
C ASN A 41 19.00 -6.74 13.20
N ASN A 42 18.33 -6.54 14.34
CA ASN A 42 16.87 -6.56 14.42
C ASN A 42 16.32 -5.22 14.92
N ARG A 43 15.23 -4.75 14.30
CA ARG A 43 14.40 -3.66 14.80
C ARG A 43 12.99 -4.18 15.02
N GLU A 44 12.47 -4.00 16.23
CA GLU A 44 11.06 -4.22 16.54
C GLU A 44 10.40 -2.88 16.87
N THR A 45 9.19 -2.67 16.37
CA THR A 45 8.34 -1.53 16.75
C THR A 45 6.99 -2.08 17.16
N ARG A 46 6.59 -1.87 18.41
CA ARG A 46 5.27 -2.27 18.92
C ARG A 46 4.53 -1.04 19.41
N VAL A 47 3.37 -0.78 18.82
CA VAL A 47 2.48 0.33 19.20
C VAL A 47 1.17 -0.27 19.70
N MET A 48 0.82 -0.03 20.96
CA MET A 48 -0.32 -0.67 21.62
C MET A 48 -1.66 -0.01 21.31
N ASN A 49 -1.64 1.21 20.80
CA ASN A 49 -2.84 1.96 20.42
C ASN A 49 -2.75 2.34 18.93
N ASN A 50 -2.47 3.60 18.60
CA ASN A 50 -2.50 4.09 17.23
C ASN A 50 -1.09 4.43 16.72
N HIS A 51 -0.81 4.07 15.47
CA HIS A 51 0.36 4.54 14.72
C HIS A 51 -0.09 5.42 13.56
N THR A 52 0.53 6.59 13.42
CA THR A 52 0.29 7.50 12.30
C THR A 52 1.64 7.89 11.72
N GLU A 53 1.77 7.74 10.40
CA GLU A 53 2.96 8.11 9.64
C GLU A 53 2.52 9.01 8.48
N SER A 54 3.21 10.13 8.27
CA SER A 54 2.94 11.07 7.19
C SER A 54 4.23 11.41 6.48
N ILE A 55 4.29 11.15 5.18
CA ILE A 55 5.45 11.42 4.32
C ILE A 55 5.07 12.59 3.40
N GLY A 56 5.79 13.71 3.50
CA GLY A 56 5.50 14.91 2.71
C GLY A 56 5.91 14.83 1.24
N HIS A 57 6.71 13.83 0.86
CA HIS A 57 7.15 13.61 -0.52
C HIS A 57 7.12 12.12 -0.89
N ASN A 58 8.27 11.44 -0.97
CA ASN A 58 8.35 10.06 -1.46
C ASN A 58 8.67 9.06 -0.33
N GLN A 59 8.03 7.89 -0.37
CA GLN A 59 8.38 6.72 0.44
C GLN A 59 8.86 5.59 -0.48
N MET A 60 10.03 5.04 -0.20
CA MET A 60 10.55 3.84 -0.88
C MET A 60 10.71 2.72 0.15
N LEU A 61 10.13 1.56 -0.15
CA LEU A 61 10.24 0.35 0.68
C LEU A 61 10.88 -0.76 -0.15
N SER A 62 12.00 -1.30 0.33
CA SER A 62 12.67 -2.47 -0.27
C SER A 62 12.78 -3.56 0.78
N VAL A 63 12.18 -4.72 0.50
CA VAL A 63 12.25 -5.93 1.33
C VAL A 63 12.87 -7.02 0.46
N ARG A 64 14.01 -7.55 0.89
CA ARG A 64 14.80 -8.49 0.06
C ARG A 64 14.36 -9.94 0.12
N ASN A 65 13.68 -10.31 1.20
CA ASN A 65 13.10 -11.64 1.36
C ASN A 65 11.58 -11.47 1.44
N ASP A 66 10.96 -11.81 2.56
CA ASP A 66 9.51 -11.84 2.68
C ASP A 66 8.93 -10.59 3.36
N ARG A 67 7.80 -10.11 2.84
CA ARG A 67 6.92 -9.16 3.53
C ARG A 67 5.61 -9.85 3.86
N HIS A 68 5.35 -10.03 5.14
CA HIS A 68 4.05 -10.48 5.64
C HIS A 68 3.25 -9.29 6.17
N LYS A 69 1.97 -9.19 5.80
CA LYS A 69 1.05 -8.14 6.25
C LYS A 69 -0.28 -8.79 6.61
N GLU A 70 -0.72 -8.59 7.85
CA GLU A 70 -2.03 -8.99 8.33
C GLU A 70 -2.79 -7.74 8.80
N VAL A 71 -4.04 -7.62 8.36
CA VAL A 71 -4.96 -6.57 8.79
C VAL A 71 -6.25 -7.26 9.19
N THR A 72 -6.59 -7.22 10.48
CA THR A 72 -7.79 -7.87 11.03
C THR A 72 -9.06 -7.05 10.79
N GLY A 73 -8.91 -5.72 10.72
CA GLY A 73 -9.96 -4.79 10.34
C GLY A 73 -9.97 -4.50 8.84
N ASN A 74 -10.21 -3.23 8.50
CA ASN A 74 -10.29 -2.80 7.10
C ASN A 74 -8.93 -2.29 6.59
N GLU A 75 -8.60 -2.63 5.35
CA GLU A 75 -7.54 -1.99 4.59
C GLU A 75 -8.15 -1.11 3.50
N VAL A 76 -7.80 0.18 3.48
CA VAL A 76 -8.22 1.15 2.46
C VAL A 76 -6.98 1.75 1.82
N SER A 77 -6.94 1.78 0.49
CA SER A 77 -5.86 2.37 -0.29
C SER A 77 -6.44 3.25 -1.39
N ALA A 78 -6.04 4.52 -1.42
CA ALA A 78 -6.40 5.47 -2.46
C ALA A 78 -5.14 5.87 -3.22
N ILE A 79 -5.12 5.59 -4.53
CA ILE A 79 -4.02 5.92 -5.43
C ILE A 79 -4.59 6.86 -6.49
N THR A 80 -4.14 8.10 -6.50
CA THR A 80 -4.59 9.12 -7.47
C THR A 80 -3.86 9.01 -8.81
N GLY A 81 -2.64 8.47 -8.80
CA GLY A 81 -1.86 8.14 -9.98
C GLY A 81 -2.03 6.69 -10.41
N LEU A 82 -0.97 6.12 -10.97
CA LEU A 82 -0.93 4.73 -11.41
C LEU A 82 -0.63 3.78 -10.24
N ARG A 83 -1.39 2.69 -10.15
CA ARG A 83 -1.02 1.50 -9.38
C ARG A 83 -0.53 0.42 -10.34
N GLN A 84 0.75 0.06 -10.26
CA GLN A 84 1.34 -1.05 -11.01
C GLN A 84 1.77 -2.16 -10.05
N ILE A 85 1.45 -3.40 -10.40
CA ILE A 85 1.87 -4.60 -9.66
C ILE A 85 2.45 -5.57 -10.67
N THR A 86 3.70 -5.95 -10.48
CA THR A 86 4.36 -7.01 -11.25
C THR A 86 4.59 -8.21 -10.33
N VAL A 87 4.14 -9.38 -10.76
CA VAL A 87 4.33 -10.65 -10.06
C VAL A 87 4.94 -11.64 -11.04
N GLU A 88 6.15 -12.12 -10.75
CA GLU A 88 6.90 -13.03 -11.63
C GLU A 88 6.43 -14.49 -11.56
N LYS A 89 5.62 -14.80 -10.54
CA LYS A 89 5.01 -16.12 -10.32
C LYS A 89 3.50 -15.95 -10.17
N ASP A 90 2.89 -16.64 -9.21
CA ASP A 90 1.45 -16.63 -9.03
C ASP A 90 0.98 -15.44 -8.18
N SER A 91 -0.14 -14.85 -8.62
CA SER A 91 -0.92 -13.89 -7.83
C SER A 91 -2.26 -14.52 -7.47
N LEU A 92 -2.49 -14.78 -6.18
CA LEU A 92 -3.72 -15.39 -5.68
C LEU A 92 -4.60 -14.35 -4.99
N LEU A 93 -5.85 -14.22 -5.46
CA LEU A 93 -6.88 -13.40 -4.83
C LEU A 93 -8.01 -14.31 -4.34
N ASN A 94 -8.15 -14.48 -3.03
CA ASN A 94 -9.26 -15.21 -2.43
C ASN A 94 -10.18 -14.25 -1.67
N VAL A 95 -11.41 -14.09 -2.13
CA VAL A 95 -12.41 -13.18 -1.55
C VAL A 95 -13.68 -13.98 -1.27
N LYS A 96 -14.14 -13.95 -0.01
CA LYS A 96 -15.32 -14.72 0.43
C LYS A 96 -16.65 -14.14 -0.07
N ASN A 97 -16.69 -12.84 -0.33
CA ASN A 97 -17.87 -12.14 -0.84
C ASN A 97 -17.61 -11.68 -2.28
N ASN A 98 -17.75 -10.39 -2.57
CA ASN A 98 -17.66 -9.88 -3.94
C ASN A 98 -16.26 -9.35 -4.29
N ILE A 99 -15.84 -9.61 -5.54
CA ILE A 99 -14.78 -8.84 -6.21
C ILE A 99 -15.49 -7.84 -7.13
N GLN A 100 -15.22 -6.55 -6.95
CA GLN A 100 -15.77 -5.48 -7.79
C GLN A 100 -14.64 -4.80 -8.56
N ILE A 101 -14.79 -4.72 -9.87
CA ILE A 101 -13.86 -4.02 -10.79
C ILE A 101 -14.71 -3.03 -11.57
N HIS A 102 -14.38 -1.74 -11.48
CA HIS A 102 -15.12 -0.66 -12.12
C HIS A 102 -14.15 0.30 -12.78
N SER A 103 -14.37 0.59 -14.06
CA SER A 103 -13.67 1.66 -14.80
C SER A 103 -14.69 2.73 -15.17
N GLN A 104 -14.49 3.96 -14.71
CA GLN A 104 -15.48 5.03 -14.87
C GLN A 104 -15.45 5.68 -16.26
N ALA A 105 -14.27 5.67 -16.90
CA ALA A 105 -14.06 6.34 -18.18
C ALA A 105 -13.34 5.46 -19.22
N GLY A 106 -12.51 4.52 -18.76
CA GLY A 106 -11.77 3.60 -19.62
C GLY A 106 -12.46 2.24 -19.72
N GLY A 107 -11.70 1.25 -20.18
CA GLY A 107 -12.13 -0.14 -20.23
C GLY A 107 -11.68 -0.96 -19.02
N ILE A 108 -12.09 -2.23 -19.02
CA ILE A 108 -11.58 -3.30 -18.16
C ILE A 108 -11.01 -4.38 -19.10
N GLU A 109 -9.81 -4.88 -18.79
CA GLU A 109 -9.14 -5.92 -19.58
C GLU A 109 -8.59 -7.01 -18.66
N ILE A 110 -8.82 -8.26 -19.06
CA ILE A 110 -8.19 -9.46 -18.50
C ILE A 110 -7.57 -10.20 -19.68
N ALA A 111 -6.25 -10.27 -19.76
CA ALA A 111 -5.55 -10.78 -20.94
C ALA A 111 -4.42 -11.75 -20.60
N THR A 112 -4.10 -12.58 -21.59
CA THR A 112 -2.92 -13.45 -21.64
C THR A 112 -2.23 -13.26 -22.99
N ALA A 113 -1.11 -13.95 -23.24
CA ALA A 113 -0.47 -13.92 -24.55
C ALA A 113 -1.34 -14.45 -25.70
N GLY A 114 -2.37 -15.27 -25.41
CA GLY A 114 -3.18 -15.97 -26.42
C GLY A 114 -4.66 -15.58 -26.48
N GLY A 115 -5.10 -14.61 -25.69
CA GLY A 115 -6.52 -14.23 -25.62
C GLY A 115 -6.84 -13.20 -24.54
N SER A 116 -8.05 -12.64 -24.59
CA SER A 116 -8.51 -11.59 -23.70
C SER A 116 -10.02 -11.60 -23.45
N ILE A 117 -10.42 -10.97 -22.35
CA ILE A 117 -11.77 -10.55 -22.02
C ILE A 117 -11.71 -9.05 -21.79
N THR A 118 -12.48 -8.27 -22.55
CA THR A 118 -12.50 -6.82 -22.45
C THR A 118 -13.90 -6.25 -22.34
N ILE A 119 -14.01 -5.13 -21.64
CA ILE A 119 -15.14 -4.20 -21.68
C ILE A 119 -14.55 -2.86 -22.09
N ASP A 120 -14.96 -2.30 -23.23
CA ASP A 120 -14.49 -0.99 -23.65
C ASP A 120 -15.30 0.16 -23.02
N ASN A 121 -14.89 1.40 -23.29
CA ASN A 121 -15.56 2.59 -22.75
C ASN A 121 -16.96 2.85 -23.34
N ALA A 122 -17.31 2.22 -24.47
CA ALA A 122 -18.64 2.27 -25.05
C ALA A 122 -19.56 1.17 -24.50
N GLY A 123 -19.03 0.28 -23.65
CA GLY A 123 -19.75 -0.83 -23.03
C GLY A 123 -19.78 -2.10 -23.89
N ASN A 124 -18.99 -2.17 -24.97
CA ASN A 124 -18.89 -3.40 -25.75
C ASN A 124 -18.09 -4.45 -24.97
N ILE A 125 -18.58 -5.69 -24.96
CA ILE A 125 -17.91 -6.82 -24.34
C ILE A 125 -17.31 -7.69 -25.44
N SER A 126 -16.01 -7.99 -25.35
CA SER A 126 -15.31 -8.86 -26.30
C SER A 126 -14.60 -9.99 -25.55
N ILE A 127 -14.76 -11.22 -26.03
CA ILE A 127 -14.08 -12.41 -25.52
C ILE A 127 -13.35 -13.04 -26.70
N GLN A 128 -12.03 -13.16 -26.59
CA GLN A 128 -11.16 -13.65 -27.66
C GLN A 128 -10.20 -14.71 -27.14
N GLY A 129 -9.97 -15.73 -27.94
CA GLY A 129 -8.99 -16.79 -27.67
C GLY A 129 -8.99 -17.81 -28.80
N ALA A 130 -7.97 -18.67 -28.85
CA ALA A 130 -7.88 -19.73 -29.86
C ALA A 130 -9.12 -20.66 -29.85
N ASN A 131 -9.69 -20.90 -28.67
CA ASN A 131 -10.95 -21.60 -28.47
C ASN A 131 -11.72 -20.91 -27.35
N ILE A 132 -13.05 -20.80 -27.49
CA ILE A 132 -13.95 -20.29 -26.46
C ILE A 132 -14.95 -21.39 -26.13
N THR A 133 -14.96 -21.84 -24.88
CA THR A 133 -15.90 -22.85 -24.39
C THR A 133 -16.85 -22.21 -23.39
N ILE A 134 -18.15 -22.29 -23.66
CA ILE A 134 -19.20 -21.74 -22.78
C ILE A 134 -20.04 -22.91 -22.28
N ASN A 135 -19.94 -23.22 -20.99
CA ASN A 135 -20.64 -24.33 -20.35
C ASN A 135 -21.61 -23.81 -19.29
N GLY A 136 -22.76 -24.45 -19.18
CA GLY A 136 -23.74 -24.19 -18.12
C GLY A 136 -24.92 -25.13 -18.24
N LYS A 137 -25.68 -25.31 -17.15
CA LYS A 137 -26.97 -26.04 -17.21
C LYS A 137 -27.93 -25.36 -18.20
N GLN A 138 -27.83 -24.05 -18.33
CA GLN A 138 -28.54 -23.21 -19.29
C GLN A 138 -27.62 -22.08 -19.74
N VAL A 139 -27.61 -21.79 -21.04
CA VAL A 139 -26.91 -20.64 -21.65
C VAL A 139 -27.95 -19.86 -22.43
N ASN A 140 -28.13 -18.59 -22.09
CA ASN A 140 -29.07 -17.70 -22.78
C ASN A 140 -28.27 -16.73 -23.66
N VAL A 141 -28.61 -16.68 -24.96
CA VAL A 141 -28.07 -15.69 -25.90
C VAL A 141 -29.30 -15.03 -26.52
N ASN A 142 -29.57 -13.79 -26.13
CA ASN A 142 -30.77 -13.03 -26.49
C ASN A 142 -30.37 -11.71 -27.14
#